data_AF-A0A941UFH8-F1
#
_entry.id   AF-A0A941UFH8-F1
#
_cell.length_a   1.000
_cell.length_b   1.000
_cell.length_c   1.000
_cell.angle_alpha   90.00
_cell.angle_beta   90.00
_cell.angle_gamma   90.00
#
_symmetry.space_group_name_H-M   'P 1'
#
loop_
_entity.id
_entity.type
_entity.pdbx_description
1 polymer ?
#
loop_
_entity_poly.entity_id
_entity_poly.type
_entity_poly.pdbx_seq_one_letter_code
_entity_poly.pdbx_strand_id
1 'polypeptide(L)'
;MQMHELRRDILLGRWVEVLSESLSPSDYLLVPDNTPVEETCALCPGRERETPVEITSMRMPNGNRWSVRALPSLRPMFQIEGDLGRRGVGIYDKMNNIGANEILVESPEHSTRPEDMGVDQMVRVITLYRNRIADLERDSRIRYISKFMHRKHKVVPNLSLEGLRIIFTRNADA
;
A
#
# COMPACT_ATOMS: atom_id res chain seq x y z
N MET A 1 44.52 -1.46 4.30
CA MET A 1 43.85 -0.55 3.35
C MET A 1 42.37 -0.84 3.45
N GLN A 2 41.56 0.14 3.82
CA GLN A 2 40.11 -0.02 3.84
C GLN A 2 39.61 -0.05 2.40
N MET A 3 38.80 -1.04 2.05
CA MET A 3 38.34 -1.26 0.68
C MET A 3 36.83 -1.38 0.66
N HIS A 4 36.17 -0.42 0.00
CA HIS A 4 34.74 -0.49 -0.27
C HIS A 4 34.45 -1.62 -1.27
N GLU A 5 33.23 -2.16 -1.20
CA GLU A 5 32.81 -3.28 -2.04
C GLU A 5 31.61 -2.89 -2.91
N LEU A 6 31.54 -3.49 -4.09
CA LEU A 6 30.30 -3.52 -4.88
C LEU A 6 29.66 -4.90 -4.70
N ARG A 7 28.44 -4.93 -4.17
CA ARG A 7 27.67 -6.17 -4.04
C ARG A 7 26.50 -6.17 -5.02
N ARG A 8 26.33 -7.29 -5.71
CA ARG A 8 25.22 -7.47 -6.67
C ARG A 8 23.98 -7.92 -5.93
N ASP A 9 22.90 -7.12 -6.02
CA ASP A 9 21.56 -7.52 -5.59
C ASP A 9 20.96 -8.44 -6.67
N ILE A 10 20.75 -9.70 -6.33
CA ILE A 10 20.24 -10.72 -7.26
C ILE A 10 18.74 -10.59 -7.53
N LEU A 11 17.99 -9.92 -6.65
CA LEU A 11 16.54 -9.73 -6.81
C LEU A 11 16.25 -8.56 -7.75
N LEU A 12 17.00 -7.47 -7.60
CA LEU A 12 16.78 -6.24 -8.36
C LEU A 12 17.75 -6.05 -9.53
N GLY A 13 18.77 -6.88 -9.65
CA GLY A 13 19.75 -6.77 -10.74
C GLY A 13 20.48 -5.43 -10.74
N ARG A 14 20.84 -4.91 -9.56
CA ARG A 14 21.61 -3.66 -9.40
C ARG A 14 22.86 -3.87 -8.55
N TRP A 15 23.88 -3.06 -8.79
CA TRP A 15 25.06 -3.01 -7.93
C TRP A 15 24.79 -2.05 -6.78
N VAL A 16 25.19 -2.44 -5.57
CA VAL A 16 25.07 -1.66 -4.35
C VAL A 16 26.47 -1.41 -3.82
N GLU A 17 26.79 -0.15 -3.57
CA GLU A 17 28.02 0.26 -2.89
C GLU A 17 27.90 -0.06 -1.40
N VAL A 18 28.88 -0.80 -0.88
CA VAL A 18 28.99 -1.16 0.52
C VAL A 18 30.28 -0.54 1.04
N LEU A 19 30.11 0.47 1.89
CA LEU A 19 31.22 1.12 2.54
C LEU A 19 31.86 0.15 3.54
N SER A 20 33.19 0.16 3.57
CA SER A 20 34.00 -0.65 4.50
C SER A 20 33.84 -0.19 5.94
N GLU A 21 33.42 1.06 6.13
CA GLU A 21 33.03 1.63 7.40
C GLU A 21 31.61 2.15 7.30
N SER A 22 30.82 1.85 8.33
CA SER A 22 29.46 2.31 8.49
C SER A 22 29.35 2.98 9.86
N LEU A 23 28.41 3.92 9.98
CA LEU A 23 27.92 4.35 11.29
C LEU A 23 27.48 3.13 12.10
N SER A 24 27.62 3.18 13.43
CA SER A 24 27.02 2.15 14.28
C SER A 24 25.50 2.23 14.17
N PRO A 25 24.75 1.14 14.40
CA PRO A 25 23.28 1.16 14.35
C PRO A 25 22.65 2.30 15.16
N SER A 26 23.26 2.67 16.29
CA SER A 26 22.79 3.73 17.18
C SER A 26 23.07 5.14 16.67
N ASP A 27 24.07 5.32 15.80
CA ASP A 27 24.46 6.62 15.23
C ASP A 27 23.60 6.99 14.01
N TYR A 28 22.82 6.04 13.48
CA TYR A 28 21.81 6.34 12.48
C TYR A 28 20.69 7.16 13.15
N LEU A 29 20.59 8.43 12.76
CA LEU A 29 19.54 9.33 13.22
C LEU A 29 18.16 8.78 12.83
N LEU A 30 17.46 8.18 13.79
CA LEU A 30 16.03 7.97 13.71
C LEU A 30 15.37 9.32 13.98
N VAL A 31 14.89 9.99 12.94
CA VAL A 31 14.10 11.22 13.11
C VAL A 31 12.85 10.83 13.91
N PRO A 32 12.63 11.39 15.12
CA PRO A 32 11.44 11.10 15.89
C PRO A 32 10.20 11.47 15.08
N ASP A 33 9.21 10.59 15.08
CA ASP A 33 7.91 10.85 14.49
C ASP A 33 7.12 11.79 15.40
N ASN A 34 7.41 13.09 15.30
CA ASN A 34 6.68 14.16 15.97
C ASN A 34 5.52 14.66 15.11
N THR A 35 4.97 13.82 14.22
CA THR A 35 3.86 14.24 13.37
C THR A 35 2.63 14.43 14.27
N PRO A 36 2.07 15.66 14.36
CA PRO A 36 0.88 15.88 15.16
C PRO A 36 -0.26 15.00 14.62
N VAL A 37 -1.01 14.38 15.52
CA VAL A 37 -2.21 13.63 15.19
C VAL A 37 -3.15 14.56 14.43
N GLU A 38 -3.45 14.26 13.17
CA GLU A 38 -4.40 15.05 12.40
C GLU A 38 -5.79 14.89 13.04
N GLU A 39 -6.32 15.95 13.66
CA GLU A 39 -7.63 15.96 14.33
C GLU A 39 -8.79 15.58 13.39
N THR A 40 -8.58 15.64 12.07
CA THR A 40 -9.62 15.39 11.06
C THR A 40 -9.18 14.41 9.97
N CYS A 41 -9.01 13.12 10.30
CA CYS A 41 -8.81 12.06 9.29
C CYS A 41 -10.12 11.46 8.75
N ALA A 42 -10.34 11.46 7.42
CA ALA A 42 -11.57 10.95 6.78
C ALA A 42 -11.73 9.43 6.86
N LEU A 43 -10.63 8.71 7.15
CA LEU A 43 -10.64 7.25 7.28
C LEU A 43 -11.09 6.79 8.68
N CYS A 44 -11.14 7.70 9.64
CA CYS A 44 -11.53 7.41 11.02
C CYS A 44 -13.02 7.08 11.18
N PRO A 45 -13.38 6.33 12.24
CA PRO A 45 -14.76 6.02 12.55
C PRO A 45 -15.65 7.26 12.69
N GLY A 46 -16.90 7.16 12.26
CA GLY A 46 -17.89 8.25 12.30
C GLY A 46 -17.83 9.18 11.08
N ARG A 47 -16.83 9.02 10.22
CA ARG A 47 -16.63 9.82 9.00
C ARG A 47 -16.73 9.01 7.72
N GLU A 48 -17.36 7.84 7.78
CA GLU A 48 -17.48 6.92 6.64
C GLU A 48 -18.22 7.55 5.45
N ARG A 49 -19.06 8.57 5.69
CA ARG A 49 -19.74 9.37 4.66
C ARG A 49 -18.78 10.22 3.81
N GLU A 50 -17.56 10.43 4.28
CA GLU A 50 -16.52 11.19 3.57
C GLU A 50 -15.61 10.29 2.73
N THR A 51 -15.85 8.98 2.78
CA THR A 51 -15.16 7.98 1.97
C THR A 51 -16.11 7.36 0.95
N PRO A 52 -15.60 6.87 -0.19
CA PRO A 52 -16.37 6.00 -1.08
C PRO A 52 -16.91 4.78 -0.32
N VAL A 53 -17.96 4.18 -0.87
CA VAL A 53 -18.59 2.98 -0.31
C VAL A 53 -17.55 1.88 -0.13
N GLU A 54 -17.56 1.25 1.05
CA GLU A 54 -16.63 0.17 1.36
C GLU A 54 -16.83 -1.03 0.42
N ILE A 55 -15.72 -1.63 -0.01
CA ILE A 55 -15.71 -2.87 -0.79
C ILE A 55 -15.99 -4.04 0.14
N THR A 56 -15.33 -4.04 1.31
CA THR A 56 -15.55 -5.04 2.36
C THR A 56 -15.08 -4.51 3.70
N SER A 57 -15.68 -4.99 4.78
CA SER A 57 -15.27 -4.68 6.15
C SER A 57 -15.42 -5.90 7.04
N MET A 58 -14.56 -6.01 8.05
CA MET A 58 -14.71 -6.99 9.13
C MET A 58 -15.10 -6.26 10.40
N ARG A 59 -16.14 -6.75 11.09
CA ARG A 59 -16.66 -6.13 12.31
C ARG A 59 -15.90 -6.58 13.55
N MET A 60 -15.92 -5.74 14.57
CA MET A 60 -15.47 -6.09 15.91
C MET A 60 -16.38 -7.20 16.50
N PRO A 61 -15.87 -8.09 17.37
CA PRO A 61 -16.66 -9.17 17.97
C PRO A 61 -17.93 -8.71 18.72
N ASN A 62 -17.93 -7.47 19.21
CA ASN A 62 -18.91 -6.94 20.15
C ASN A 62 -19.79 -5.80 19.59
N GLY A 63 -19.83 -5.56 18.27
CA GLY A 63 -20.76 -4.55 17.76
C GLY A 63 -20.63 -4.16 16.30
N ASN A 64 -21.37 -3.11 15.94
CA ASN A 64 -21.49 -2.59 14.57
C ASN A 64 -20.24 -1.82 14.08
N ARG A 65 -19.22 -1.63 14.91
CA ARG A 65 -17.97 -0.93 14.53
C ARG A 65 -17.10 -1.86 13.67
N TRP A 66 -16.54 -1.32 12.60
CA TRP A 66 -15.55 -2.05 11.79
C TRP A 66 -14.20 -2.10 12.53
N SER A 67 -13.46 -3.19 12.32
CA SER A 67 -12.09 -3.39 12.81
C SER A 67 -11.08 -3.17 11.68
N VAL A 68 -11.40 -3.63 10.48
CA VAL A 68 -10.63 -3.35 9.26
C VAL A 68 -11.61 -3.14 8.12
N ARG A 69 -11.23 -2.33 7.12
CA ARG A 69 -12.06 -2.11 5.93
C ARG A 69 -11.23 -1.82 4.69
N ALA A 70 -11.73 -2.25 3.54
CA ALA A 70 -11.21 -1.91 2.22
C ALA A 70 -12.19 -0.98 1.51
N LEU A 71 -11.67 0.08 0.88
CA LEU A 71 -12.46 1.05 0.12
C LEU A 71 -11.72 1.48 -1.15
N PRO A 72 -12.41 1.90 -2.21
CA PRO A 72 -11.76 2.47 -3.38
C PRO A 72 -10.95 3.70 -3.00
N SER A 73 -9.78 3.86 -3.61
CA SER A 73 -8.92 5.03 -3.38
C SER A 73 -9.69 6.32 -3.62
N LEU A 74 -9.45 7.34 -2.78
CA LEU A 74 -10.01 8.69 -2.97
C LEU A 74 -9.51 9.36 -4.26
N ARG A 75 -8.39 8.88 -4.81
CA ARG A 75 -7.77 9.38 -6.05
C ARG A 75 -7.31 8.19 -6.91
N PRO A 76 -8.25 7.43 -7.50
CA PRO A 76 -7.92 6.23 -8.25
C PRO A 76 -7.25 6.61 -9.57
N MET A 77 -6.12 5.95 -9.87
CA MET A 77 -5.41 6.05 -11.16
C MET A 77 -5.85 5.00 -12.17
N PHE A 78 -6.66 4.00 -11.75
CA PHE A 78 -7.15 2.89 -12.56
C PHE A 78 -8.67 2.83 -12.51
N GLN A 79 -9.27 2.21 -13.52
CA GLN A 79 -10.70 1.99 -13.65
C GLN A 79 -11.00 0.49 -13.76
N ILE A 80 -12.01 0.00 -13.05
CA ILE A 80 -12.33 -1.44 -13.01
C ILE A 80 -13.04 -1.88 -14.30
N GLU A 81 -13.76 -0.97 -14.94
CA GLU A 81 -14.56 -1.21 -16.14
C GLU A 81 -13.78 -0.97 -17.43
N GLY A 82 -14.12 -1.72 -18.50
CA GLY A 82 -13.57 -1.54 -19.84
C GLY A 82 -12.57 -2.62 -20.26
N ASP A 83 -12.02 -2.49 -21.47
CA ASP A 83 -11.01 -3.41 -21.99
C ASP A 83 -9.59 -2.83 -21.86
N LEU A 84 -8.58 -3.72 -21.92
CA LEU A 84 -7.17 -3.32 -21.81
C LEU A 84 -6.73 -2.37 -22.93
N GLY A 85 -7.42 -2.33 -24.07
CA GLY A 85 -7.16 -1.40 -25.16
C GLY A 85 -5.73 -1.45 -25.70
N ARG A 86 -5.07 -2.62 -25.61
CA ARG A 86 -3.64 -2.75 -25.96
C ARG A 86 -3.46 -2.48 -27.46
N ARG A 87 -2.61 -1.51 -27.77
CA ARG A 87 -2.31 -1.08 -29.15
C ARG A 87 -0.87 -0.59 -29.29
N GLY A 88 -0.27 -0.86 -30.44
CA GLY A 88 1.03 -0.31 -30.80
C GLY A 88 0.93 1.17 -31.20
N VAL A 89 1.93 1.95 -30.78
CA VAL A 89 2.16 3.35 -31.17
C VAL A 89 3.64 3.52 -31.45
N GLY A 90 4.03 3.35 -32.73
CA GLY A 90 5.44 3.30 -33.12
C GLY A 90 6.14 2.09 -32.49
N ILE A 91 7.22 2.34 -31.74
CA ILE A 91 7.97 1.31 -31.00
C ILE A 91 7.40 1.02 -29.60
N TYR A 92 6.30 1.68 -29.22
CA TYR A 92 5.71 1.58 -27.88
C TYR A 92 4.39 0.80 -27.89
N ASP A 93 4.13 0.06 -26.82
CA ASP A 93 2.79 -0.43 -26.51
C ASP A 93 2.06 0.59 -25.62
N LYS A 94 0.81 0.86 -25.94
CA LYS A 94 -0.12 1.65 -25.12
C LYS A 94 -1.29 0.78 -24.69
N MET A 95 -1.77 0.98 -23.47
CA MET A 95 -2.93 0.31 -22.90
C MET A 95 -3.77 1.28 -22.07
N ASN A 96 -5.02 0.92 -21.85
CA ASN A 96 -5.90 1.61 -20.90
C ASN A 96 -5.45 1.31 -19.47
N ASN A 97 -5.72 2.23 -18.55
CA ASN A 97 -5.47 2.09 -17.12
C ASN A 97 -6.59 1.26 -16.46
N ILE A 98 -6.83 0.05 -16.96
CA ILE A 98 -7.73 -0.88 -16.29
C ILE A 98 -7.12 -1.26 -14.93
N GLY A 99 -7.94 -1.47 -13.89
CA GLY A 99 -7.50 -1.89 -12.57
C GLY A 99 -8.22 -1.32 -11.37
N ALA A 100 -7.66 -1.62 -10.20
CA ALA A 100 -8.17 -1.17 -8.92
C ALA A 100 -7.12 -0.33 -8.19
N ASN A 101 -7.56 0.68 -7.45
CA ASN A 101 -6.72 1.28 -6.41
C ASN A 101 -7.54 1.24 -5.14
N GLU A 102 -7.01 0.61 -4.10
CA GLU A 102 -7.74 0.37 -2.87
C GLU A 102 -6.98 0.96 -1.68
N ILE A 103 -7.73 1.48 -0.71
CA ILE A 103 -7.24 1.88 0.59
C ILE A 103 -7.66 0.77 1.55
N LEU A 104 -6.70 0.24 2.30
CA LEU A 104 -6.95 -0.78 3.32
C LEU A 104 -6.68 -0.13 4.66
N VAL A 105 -7.73 0.04 5.45
CA VAL A 105 -7.65 0.64 6.77
C VAL A 105 -7.42 -0.48 7.78
N GLU A 106 -6.23 -0.48 8.39
CA GLU A 106 -5.76 -1.55 9.28
C GLU A 106 -6.33 -1.45 10.71
N SER A 107 -6.83 -0.29 11.13
CA SER A 107 -7.38 -0.07 12.48
C SER A 107 -8.37 1.09 12.52
N PRO A 108 -9.39 1.07 13.40
CA PRO A 108 -10.25 2.21 13.65
C PRO A 108 -9.61 3.22 14.62
N GLU A 109 -8.52 2.85 15.30
CA GLU A 109 -7.73 3.73 16.16
C GLU A 109 -6.61 4.41 15.35
N HIS A 110 -6.70 5.72 15.15
CA HIS A 110 -5.83 6.51 14.27
C HIS A 110 -4.34 6.44 14.65
N SER A 111 -4.03 6.41 15.94
CA SER A 111 -2.67 6.51 16.46
C SER A 111 -2.03 5.15 16.77
N THR A 112 -2.75 4.05 16.56
CA THR A 112 -2.23 2.71 16.84
C THR A 112 -1.25 2.31 15.74
N ARG A 113 0.00 2.06 16.13
CA ARG A 113 1.02 1.56 15.20
C ARG A 113 0.80 0.06 14.96
N PRO A 114 1.16 -0.47 13.77
CA PRO A 114 1.05 -1.90 13.48
C PRO A 114 1.66 -2.82 14.53
N GLU A 115 2.80 -2.42 15.10
CA GLU A 115 3.48 -3.12 16.19
C GLU A 115 2.70 -3.14 17.52
N ASP A 116 1.77 -2.21 17.73
CA ASP A 116 0.96 -2.06 18.95
C ASP A 116 -0.48 -2.61 18.78
N MET A 117 -0.85 -3.09 17.59
CA MET A 117 -2.22 -3.56 17.29
C MET A 117 -2.61 -4.86 18.02
N GLY A 118 -1.62 -5.65 18.43
CA GLY A 118 -1.82 -6.98 18.98
C GLY A 118 -2.15 -8.04 17.92
N VAL A 119 -2.04 -9.31 18.32
CA VAL A 119 -2.11 -10.46 17.41
C VAL A 119 -3.49 -10.58 16.74
N ASP A 120 -4.57 -10.45 17.50
CA ASP A 120 -5.92 -10.64 16.97
C ASP A 120 -6.29 -9.60 15.91
N GLN A 121 -5.87 -8.35 16.09
CA GLN A 121 -6.08 -7.30 15.09
C GLN A 121 -5.21 -7.55 13.86
N MET A 122 -3.94 -7.94 14.04
CA MET A 122 -3.06 -8.25 12.92
C MET A 122 -3.58 -9.44 12.08
N VAL A 123 -4.19 -10.45 12.73
CA VAL A 123 -4.86 -11.54 12.02
C VAL A 123 -5.98 -11.01 11.12
N ARG A 124 -6.75 -10.02 11.57
CA ARG A 124 -7.82 -9.38 10.76
C ARG A 124 -7.23 -8.59 9.60
N VAL A 125 -6.14 -7.85 9.83
CA VAL A 125 -5.43 -7.11 8.78
C VAL A 125 -4.93 -8.05 7.68
N ILE A 126 -4.21 -9.12 8.04
CA ILE A 126 -3.70 -10.11 7.09
C ILE A 126 -4.86 -10.85 6.39
N THR A 127 -5.95 -11.13 7.11
CA THR A 127 -7.15 -11.74 6.53
C THR A 127 -7.79 -10.82 5.49
N LEU A 128 -7.92 -9.52 5.77
CA LEU A 128 -8.40 -8.54 4.81
C LEU A 128 -7.50 -8.54 3.56
N TYR A 129 -6.19 -8.58 3.73
CA TYR A 129 -5.22 -8.57 2.62
C TYR A 129 -5.39 -9.78 1.72
N ARG A 130 -5.39 -10.97 2.33
CA ARG A 130 -5.61 -12.23 1.62
C ARG A 130 -6.94 -12.19 0.86
N ASN A 131 -8.02 -11.75 1.51
CA ASN A 131 -9.35 -11.73 0.89
C ASN A 131 -9.42 -10.74 -0.28
N ARG A 132 -8.78 -9.57 -0.17
CA ARG A 132 -8.73 -8.60 -1.29
C ARG A 132 -7.89 -9.12 -2.45
N ILE A 133 -6.71 -9.67 -2.17
CA ILE A 133 -5.85 -10.26 -3.20
C ILE A 133 -6.61 -11.36 -3.95
N ALA A 134 -7.21 -12.31 -3.22
CA ALA A 134 -7.95 -13.42 -3.81
C ALA A 134 -9.17 -12.98 -4.63
N ASP A 135 -9.80 -11.86 -4.26
CA ASP A 135 -10.92 -11.30 -5.02
C ASP A 135 -10.44 -10.64 -6.33
N LEU A 136 -9.37 -9.85 -6.25
CA LEU A 136 -8.76 -9.18 -7.41
C LEU A 136 -8.16 -10.17 -8.41
N GLU A 137 -7.61 -11.29 -7.94
CA GLU A 137 -7.08 -12.37 -8.79
C GLU A 137 -8.15 -13.06 -9.66
N ARG A 138 -9.44 -12.90 -9.34
CA ARG A 138 -10.53 -13.41 -10.19
C ARG A 138 -10.63 -12.65 -11.50
N ASP A 139 -10.12 -11.42 -11.55
CA ASP A 139 -10.04 -10.66 -12.79
C ASP A 139 -8.76 -11.03 -13.55
N SER A 140 -8.91 -11.83 -14.59
CA SER A 140 -7.81 -12.26 -15.47
C SER A 140 -7.00 -11.13 -16.12
N ARG A 141 -7.55 -9.90 -16.14
CA ARG A 141 -6.85 -8.70 -16.62
C ARG A 141 -5.82 -8.22 -15.60
N ILE A 142 -6.02 -8.49 -14.32
CA ILE A 142 -5.07 -8.16 -13.24
C ILE A 142 -4.00 -9.25 -13.20
N ARG A 143 -2.74 -8.85 -13.44
CA ARG A 143 -1.59 -9.78 -13.47
C ARG A 143 -0.60 -9.58 -12.32
N TYR A 144 -0.69 -8.44 -11.65
CA TYR A 144 0.20 -8.09 -10.57
C TYR A 144 -0.57 -7.28 -9.54
N ILE A 145 -0.31 -7.59 -8.27
CA ILE A 145 -0.90 -6.92 -7.11
C ILE A 145 0.25 -6.50 -6.22
N SER A 146 0.28 -5.23 -5.84
CA SER A 146 1.35 -4.67 -5.02
C SER A 146 0.78 -3.93 -3.83
N LYS A 147 1.29 -4.25 -2.64
CA LYS A 147 1.01 -3.51 -1.42
C LYS A 147 2.11 -2.50 -1.18
N PHE A 148 1.69 -1.24 -1.04
CA PHE A 148 2.54 -0.18 -0.54
C PHE A 148 1.95 0.34 0.76
N MET A 149 2.81 0.63 1.71
CA MET A 149 2.45 1.29 2.96
C MET A 149 3.19 2.61 2.97
N HIS A 150 2.47 3.72 3.07
CA HIS A 150 3.08 5.04 3.21
C HIS A 150 2.90 5.49 4.66
N ARG A 151 3.99 5.46 5.43
CA ARG A 151 4.06 6.21 6.68
C ARG A 151 4.44 7.64 6.30
N LYS A 152 3.62 8.63 6.66
CA LYS A 152 4.03 10.02 6.44
C LYS A 152 5.25 10.31 7.29
N HIS A 153 6.37 10.62 6.65
CA HIS A 153 7.14 11.81 7.00
C HIS A 153 7.12 12.70 5.74
N LYS A 154 6.30 13.77 5.77
CA LYS A 154 6.34 14.93 4.85
C LYS A 154 5.97 14.81 3.36
N VAL A 155 5.55 13.68 2.78
CA VAL A 155 5.34 13.66 1.30
C VAL A 155 3.94 14.09 0.84
N VAL A 156 2.91 14.05 1.68
CA VAL A 156 1.56 14.56 1.31
C VAL A 156 0.85 15.17 2.53
N PRO A 157 0.52 16.46 2.55
CA PRO A 157 -0.35 17.04 3.59
C PRO A 157 -1.72 16.34 3.59
N ASN A 158 -2.30 16.09 4.76
CA ASN A 158 -3.68 15.63 4.99
C ASN A 158 -4.08 14.18 4.67
N LEU A 159 -3.15 13.24 4.45
CA LEU A 159 -3.52 11.84 4.21
C LEU A 159 -2.52 10.82 4.79
N SER A 160 -2.82 10.25 5.96
CA SER A 160 -2.20 9.00 6.44
C SER A 160 -2.70 7.86 5.54
N LEU A 161 -2.04 7.66 4.40
CA LEU A 161 -2.46 6.72 3.36
C LEU A 161 -1.81 5.36 3.54
N GLU A 162 -2.56 4.42 4.11
CA GLU A 162 -2.32 3.00 3.92
C GLU A 162 -3.11 2.55 2.69
N GLY A 163 -2.45 2.62 1.52
CA GLY A 163 -3.06 2.33 0.23
C GLY A 163 -2.41 1.13 -0.44
N LEU A 164 -3.14 0.02 -0.56
CA LEU A 164 -2.83 -1.05 -1.50
C LEU A 164 -2.96 -0.48 -2.93
N ARG A 165 -1.84 -0.06 -3.52
CA ARG A 165 -1.76 0.39 -4.92
C ARG A 165 -1.57 -0.81 -5.83
N ILE A 166 -2.66 -1.31 -6.39
CA ILE A 166 -2.66 -2.41 -7.35
C ILE A 166 -2.33 -1.80 -8.72
N ILE A 167 -1.10 -1.99 -9.21
CA ILE A 167 -0.63 -1.46 -10.51
C ILE A 167 -0.43 -2.61 -11.51
N PHE A 168 -0.78 -2.35 -12.77
CA PHE A 168 -1.07 -3.31 -13.85
C PHE A 168 0.10 -4.00 -14.56
N THR A 169 -0.29 -5.16 -15.10
CA THR A 169 0.10 -5.90 -16.32
C THR A 169 1.45 -5.64 -16.99
N ARG A 170 2.24 -6.74 -17.03
CA ARG A 170 3.45 -7.03 -17.82
C ARG A 170 3.78 -6.03 -18.94
N ASN A 171 4.96 -5.40 -18.81
CA ASN A 171 5.81 -5.08 -19.96
C ASN A 171 6.28 -6.40 -20.58
N ALA A 172 6.17 -6.48 -21.90
CA ALA A 172 6.49 -7.61 -22.77
C ALA A 172 7.53 -8.60 -22.23
N ASP A 173 7.24 -9.89 -22.38
CA ASP A 173 8.12 -10.75 -23.15
C ASP A 173 7.28 -11.85 -23.81
N ALA A 174 7.79 -12.29 -24.96
CA ALA A 174 7.32 -13.42 -25.75
C ALA A 174 7.05 -14.70 -24.94
#